data_AF-A0A6F9C2I8-F1
#
_entry.id   AF-A0A6F9C2I8-F1
#
_cell.length_a   1.000
_cell.length_b   1.000
_cell.length_c   1.000
_cell.angle_alpha   90.00
_cell.angle_beta   90.00
_cell.angle_gamma   90.00
#
_symmetry.space_group_name_H-M   'P 1'
#
loop_
_entity.id
_entity.type
_entity.pdbx_description
1 polymer ?
#
loop_
_entity_poly.entity_id
_entity_poly.type
_entity_poly.pdbx_seq_one_letter_code
_entity_poly.pdbx_strand_id
1 'polypeptide(L)'
;MVDQMANCEDILMNFLVSAVTKLPPIKVTQKKQYKETMMQQGSKTSRWADPDHFSQRQTCMNSFSGWFGYMPLLHSQMRLDPVLFKDQVSILRKKYRDIERL
;
A
#
# COMPACT_ATOMS: atom_id res chain seq x y z
N MET A 1 -9.07 -20.00 -6.38
CA MET A 1 -7.74 -19.38 -6.60
C MET A 1 -7.26 -18.65 -5.36
N VAL A 2 -7.87 -17.53 -4.96
CA VAL A 2 -7.42 -16.74 -3.78
C VAL A 2 -7.43 -17.57 -2.50
N ASP A 3 -8.55 -18.21 -2.15
CA ASP A 3 -8.64 -19.07 -0.94
C ASP A 3 -7.72 -20.30 -0.99
N GLN A 4 -7.43 -20.80 -2.19
CA GLN A 4 -6.57 -21.98 -2.39
C GLN A 4 -5.08 -21.62 -2.26
N MET A 5 -4.70 -20.43 -2.73
CA MET A 5 -3.32 -19.93 -2.65
C MET A 5 -3.07 -19.22 -1.31
N ALA A 6 -4.13 -18.79 -0.62
CA ALA A 6 -4.08 -17.93 0.56
C ALA A 6 -3.10 -16.76 0.35
N ASN A 7 -3.27 -16.12 -0.81
CA ASN A 7 -2.48 -15.04 -1.38
C ASN A 7 -3.36 -14.28 -2.41
N CYS A 8 -2.93 -13.08 -2.80
CA CYS A 8 -3.54 -12.25 -3.84
C CYS A 8 -4.89 -11.61 -3.47
N GLU A 9 -5.35 -11.68 -2.23
CA GLU A 9 -6.54 -10.98 -1.73
C GLU A 9 -6.40 -9.46 -1.95
N ASP A 10 -5.22 -8.93 -1.65
CA ASP A 10 -4.91 -7.51 -1.80
C ASP A 10 -4.83 -7.08 -3.28
N ILE A 11 -4.30 -7.94 -4.16
CA ILE A 11 -4.29 -7.71 -5.61
C ILE A 11 -5.73 -7.68 -6.13
N LEU A 12 -6.56 -8.66 -5.77
CA LEU A 12 -7.96 -8.74 -6.23
C LEU A 12 -8.74 -7.50 -5.78
N MET A 13 -8.54 -7.05 -4.54
CA MET A 13 -9.16 -5.83 -4.03
C MET A 13 -8.74 -4.60 -4.85
N ASN A 14 -7.47 -4.47 -5.22
CA ASN A 14 -7.01 -3.38 -6.08
C ASN A 14 -7.62 -3.44 -7.49
N PHE A 15 -7.77 -4.64 -8.07
CA PHE A 15 -8.46 -4.83 -9.34
C PHE A 15 -9.92 -4.36 -9.26
N LEU A 16 -10.65 -4.80 -8.23
CA LEU A 16 -12.05 -4.43 -8.02
C LEU A 16 -12.23 -2.91 -7.85
N VAL A 17 -11.44 -2.30 -6.98
CA VAL A 17 -11.51 -0.85 -6.72
C VAL A 17 -11.17 -0.06 -7.98
N SER A 18 -10.11 -0.43 -8.70
CA SER A 18 -9.73 0.27 -9.93
C SER A 18 -10.78 0.09 -11.04
N ALA A 19 -11.38 -1.10 -11.15
CA ALA A 19 -12.43 -1.39 -12.11
C ALA A 19 -13.70 -0.57 -11.86
N VAL A 20 -14.08 -0.36 -10.60
CA VAL A 20 -15.28 0.39 -10.21
C VAL A 20 -15.04 1.91 -10.26
N THR A 21 -13.94 2.39 -9.69
CA THR A 21 -13.68 3.83 -9.55
C THR A 21 -13.05 4.47 -10.79
N LYS A 22 -12.36 3.67 -11.62
CA LYS A 22 -11.52 4.15 -12.72
C LYS A 22 -10.44 5.15 -12.29
N LEU A 23 -10.03 5.11 -11.03
CA LEU A 23 -8.99 5.97 -10.47
C LEU A 23 -7.74 5.15 -10.13
N PRO A 24 -6.54 5.75 -10.26
CA PRO A 24 -5.30 5.10 -9.87
C PRO A 24 -5.14 5.07 -8.33
N PRO A 25 -4.33 4.14 -7.79
CA PRO A 25 -4.10 4.06 -6.35
C PRO A 25 -3.28 5.27 -5.84
N ILE A 26 -3.47 5.64 -4.58
CA ILE A 26 -2.71 6.71 -3.93
C ILE A 26 -1.70 6.09 -2.96
N LYS A 27 -0.41 6.38 -3.15
CA LYS A 27 0.62 5.93 -2.23
C LYS A 27 0.70 6.88 -1.04
N VAL A 28 0.57 6.35 0.17
CA VAL A 28 0.84 7.07 1.42
C VAL A 28 2.02 6.44 2.16
N THR A 29 2.68 7.20 3.04
CA THR A 29 3.74 6.67 3.90
C THR A 29 3.23 5.50 4.74
N GLN A 30 4.07 4.47 4.88
CA GLN A 30 3.77 3.31 5.72
C GLN A 30 3.62 3.73 7.18
N LYS A 31 2.50 3.37 7.81
CA LYS A 31 2.33 3.50 9.26
C LYS A 31 3.38 2.62 9.96
N LYS A 32 4.31 3.22 10.70
CA LYS A 32 5.43 2.54 11.39
C LYS A 32 5.00 1.30 12.19
N GLN A 33 3.80 1.34 12.80
CA GLN A 33 3.22 0.22 13.55
C GLN A 33 3.01 -1.07 12.74
N TYR A 34 2.66 -0.99 11.44
CA TYR A 34 2.36 -2.19 10.66
C TYR A 34 3.59 -3.10 10.47
N LYS A 35 4.77 -2.50 10.31
CA LYS A 35 6.03 -3.24 10.22
C LYS A 35 6.42 -3.88 11.56
N GLU A 36 6.24 -3.17 12.67
CA GLU A 36 6.60 -3.68 13.99
C GLU A 36 5.71 -4.88 14.41
N THR A 37 4.41 -4.82 14.16
CA THR A 37 3.50 -5.94 14.46
C THR A 37 3.80 -7.20 13.62
N MET A 38 4.21 -7.03 12.36
CA MET A 38 4.60 -8.15 11.48
C MET A 38 5.94 -8.77 11.85
N MET A 39 6.86 -7.99 12.44
CA MET A 39 8.16 -8.48 12.88
C MET A 39 8.14 -9.13 14.27
N GLN A 40 7.15 -8.81 15.12
CA GLN A 40 7.01 -9.40 16.47
C GLN A 40 6.36 -10.79 16.47
N GLN A 41 5.75 -11.25 15.38
CA GLN A 41 5.25 -12.62 15.26
C GLN A 41 6.40 -13.59 14.92
N GLY A 42 7.32 -13.78 15.88
CA GLY A 42 8.27 -14.88 15.83
C GLY A 42 7.54 -16.21 15.91
N SER A 43 7.48 -16.96 14.80
CA SER A 43 7.31 -18.43 14.74
C SER A 43 6.99 -18.96 13.34
N LYS A 44 6.53 -18.13 12.39
CA LYS A 44 6.31 -18.56 11.00
C LYS A 44 7.29 -17.83 10.10
N THR A 45 8.06 -18.56 9.30
CA THR A 45 8.78 -17.98 8.17
C THR A 45 7.80 -17.07 7.42
N SER A 46 8.14 -15.80 7.27
CA SER A 46 7.26 -14.85 6.59
C SER A 46 6.87 -15.44 5.24
N ARG A 47 5.57 -15.49 4.90
CA ARG A 47 5.13 -16.02 3.60
C ARG A 47 5.69 -15.22 2.42
N TRP A 48 6.19 -14.01 2.69
CA TRP A 48 6.93 -13.19 1.72
C TRP A 48 8.35 -13.69 1.43
N ALA A 49 8.92 -14.50 2.32
CA ALA A 49 10.25 -15.09 2.16
C ALA A 49 10.21 -16.37 1.30
N ASP A 50 9.02 -16.86 0.96
CA ASP A 50 8.84 -17.98 0.04
C ASP A 50 9.24 -17.54 -1.38
N PRO A 51 10.16 -18.23 -2.07
CA PRO A 51 10.57 -17.90 -3.43
C PRO A 51 9.40 -17.91 -4.44
N ASP A 52 8.38 -18.73 -4.22
CA ASP A 52 7.21 -18.81 -5.11
C ASP A 52 6.20 -17.67 -4.86
N HIS A 53 6.37 -16.89 -3.79
CA HIS A 53 5.42 -15.83 -3.44
C HIS A 53 5.24 -14.81 -4.57
N PHE A 54 6.33 -14.40 -5.23
CA PHE A 54 6.26 -13.41 -6.31
C PHE A 54 5.74 -14.00 -7.63
N SER A 55 6.11 -15.26 -7.95
CA SER A 55 5.62 -15.93 -9.15
C SER A 55 4.11 -16.19 -9.08
N GLN A 56 3.61 -16.56 -7.90
CA GLN A 56 2.17 -16.69 -7.63
C GLN A 56 1.43 -15.36 -7.84
N ARG A 57 1.97 -14.24 -7.36
CA ARG A 57 1.34 -12.92 -7.54
C ARG A 57 1.30 -12.47 -9.00
N GLN A 58 2.33 -12.77 -9.79
CA GLN A 58 2.30 -12.53 -11.23
C GLN A 58 1.19 -13.35 -11.91
N THR A 59 1.05 -14.62 -11.53
CA THR A 59 -0.02 -15.50 -12.03
C THR A 59 -1.40 -14.95 -11.67
N CYS A 60 -1.60 -14.49 -10.44
CA CYS A 60 -2.84 -13.84 -10.01
C CYS A 60 -3.21 -12.63 -10.86
N MET A 61 -2.25 -11.73 -11.14
CA MET A 61 -2.52 -10.56 -11.98
C MET A 61 -2.98 -10.95 -13.39
N ASN A 62 -2.38 -11.98 -13.98
CA ASN A 62 -2.76 -12.48 -15.31
C ASN A 62 -4.14 -13.16 -15.30
N SER A 63 -4.45 -13.97 -14.28
CA SER A 63 -5.76 -14.59 -14.16
C SER A 63 -6.86 -13.55 -13.96
N PHE A 64 -6.62 -12.54 -13.12
CA PHE A 64 -7.61 -11.50 -12.85
C PHE A 64 -7.85 -10.61 -14.07
N SER A 65 -6.82 -10.26 -14.84
CA SER A 65 -7.03 -9.52 -16.10
C SER A 65 -7.86 -10.33 -17.09
N GLY A 66 -7.66 -11.66 -17.13
CA GLY A 66 -8.51 -12.58 -17.90
C GLY A 66 -9.97 -12.56 -17.42
N TRP A 67 -10.23 -12.63 -16.12
CA TRP A 67 -11.60 -12.64 -15.57
C TRP A 67 -12.35 -11.33 -15.77
N PHE A 68 -11.67 -10.19 -15.64
CA PHE A 68 -12.26 -8.87 -15.89
C PHE A 68 -12.37 -8.56 -17.40
N GLY A 69 -11.68 -9.31 -18.26
CA GLY A 69 -11.63 -9.11 -19.71
C GLY A 69 -10.74 -7.94 -20.16
N TYR A 70 -10.08 -7.26 -19.23
CA TYR A 70 -9.11 -6.19 -19.48
C TYR A 70 -8.22 -5.97 -18.25
N MET A 71 -7.22 -5.10 -18.35
CA MET A 71 -6.38 -4.68 -17.22
C MET A 71 -6.97 -3.43 -16.55
N PRO A 72 -7.64 -3.54 -15.37
CA PRO A 72 -8.22 -2.39 -14.68
C PRO A 72 -7.20 -1.57 -13.88
N LEU A 73 -6.01 -2.12 -13.57
CA LEU A 73 -5.01 -1.41 -12.78
C LEU A 73 -4.41 -0.24 -13.55
N LEU A 74 -4.41 0.94 -12.92
CA LEU A 74 -3.88 2.18 -13.48
C LEU A 74 -2.59 2.59 -12.75
N HIS A 75 -1.63 3.13 -13.49
CA HIS A 75 -0.40 3.65 -12.91
C HIS A 75 -0.67 4.97 -12.16
N SER A 76 0.03 5.15 -11.05
CA SER A 76 0.02 6.39 -10.27
C SER A 76 1.45 6.86 -10.02
N GLN A 77 1.68 8.16 -10.15
CA GLN A 77 2.93 8.81 -9.72
C GLN A 77 2.75 9.62 -8.43
N MET A 78 1.52 9.67 -7.91
CA MET A 78 1.16 10.52 -6.77
C MET A 78 1.47 9.81 -5.45
N ARG A 79 2.25 10.48 -4.60
CA ARG A 79 2.53 10.05 -3.23
C ARG A 79 2.20 11.17 -2.25
N LEU A 80 1.37 10.86 -1.27
CA LEU A 80 0.98 11.78 -0.20
C LEU A 80 1.61 11.33 1.11
N ASP A 81 2.71 11.96 1.48
CA ASP A 81 3.39 11.70 2.75
C ASP A 81 2.95 12.73 3.78
N PRO A 82 2.45 12.29 4.95
CA PRO A 82 2.02 13.22 5.97
C PRO A 82 3.27 13.68 6.76
N VAL A 83 4.06 14.55 6.14
CA VAL A 83 5.34 15.09 6.68
C VAL A 83 5.12 15.71 8.07
N LEU A 84 3.94 16.31 8.29
CA LEU A 84 3.58 16.98 9.54
C LEU A 84 2.73 16.11 10.47
N PHE A 85 2.66 14.79 10.26
CA PHE A 85 1.85 13.92 11.10
C PHE A 85 2.38 13.90 12.54
N LYS A 86 1.61 14.47 13.47
CA LYS A 86 1.99 14.71 14.88
C LYS A 86 3.16 15.69 15.04
N ASP A 87 3.53 16.42 14.00
CA ASP A 87 4.50 17.48 14.14
C ASP A 87 3.85 18.68 14.83
N GLN A 88 4.59 19.29 15.76
CA GLN A 88 4.17 20.47 16.49
C GLN A 88 4.38 21.75 15.68
N VAL A 89 4.56 21.70 14.35
CA VAL A 89 4.77 22.90 13.51
C VAL A 89 3.73 23.98 13.76
N SER A 90 2.46 23.62 13.97
CA SER A 90 1.42 24.61 14.29
C SER A 90 1.63 25.28 15.66
N ILE A 91 2.19 24.58 16.64
CA ILE A 91 2.54 25.10 17.98
C ILE A 91 3.88 25.87 17.93
N LEU A 92 4.87 25.37 17.21
CA LEU A 92 6.16 26.02 17.02
C LEU A 92 6.05 27.31 16.21
N ARG A 93 5.24 27.33 15.14
CA ARG A 93 4.91 28.56 14.40
C ARG A 93 4.16 29.58 15.24
N LYS A 94 3.30 29.12 16.17
CA LYS A 94 2.68 30.02 17.17
C LYS A 94 3.70 30.58 18.16
N LYS A 95 4.66 29.76 18.60
CA LYS A 95 5.71 30.14 19.57
C LYS A 95 6.77 31.07 18.96
N TYR A 96 7.13 30.89 17.70
CA TYR A 96 8.14 31.66 16.99
C TYR A 96 7.56 32.36 15.77
N ARG A 97 6.68 33.33 16.00
CA ARG A 97 5.91 34.00 14.94
C ARG A 97 6.76 34.83 13.97
N ASP A 98 7.89 35.34 14.43
CA ASP A 98 8.75 36.25 13.66
C ASP A 98 9.99 35.57 13.04
N ILE A 99 10.10 34.24 13.10
CA ILE A 99 11.26 33.51 12.53
C ILE A 99 11.30 33.57 11.00
N GLU A 100 10.15 33.66 10.32
CA GLU A 100 10.04 33.75 8.86
C GLU A 100 10.15 35.22 8.34
N ARG A 101 10.41 36.21 9.21
CA ARG A 101 10.47 37.65 8.88
C ARG A 101 11.87 38.20 8.58
N LEU A 102 12.89 37.33 8.55
CA LEU A 102 14.27 37.67 8.19
C LEU A 102 14.50 37.60 6.68
#